data_AF-A0A512B650-F1
#
_entry.id   AF-A0A512B650-F1
#
_cell.length_a   1.000
_cell.length_b   1.000
_cell.length_c   1.000
_cell.angle_alpha   90.00
_cell.angle_beta   90.00
_cell.angle_gamma   90.00
#
_symmetry.space_group_name_H-M   'P 1'
#
loop_
_entity.id
_entity.type
_entity.pdbx_description
1 polymer ?
#
loop_
_entity_poly.entity_id
_entity_poly.type
_entity_poly.pdbx_seq_one_letter_code
_entity_poly.pdbx_strand_id
1 'polypeptide(L)'
;MQKGRSRVLGIALFLCYPFLSPAQTGSGQSGAIPLNDLSAFRNPGKTWQIAGDVNADLNKNNVLTTSKGTGVLINLPGKKDHGADLYTTAEHGDVELELDYMIAKGSNSGIYLQGNYEIQLLDSWGVKNPKAGDAGGIYERWDDSKPEGQKGYQGYAPRQNASRAPGLWQHLKVSFQAPKFDASGKKIANARMLRVELNGVTIHEDAELLGATRGAMGPEKATGPLRIQGDHGAVAFRNISLEPGVNVPQEANNNRNPVDPILVDAPVNTMLRSFMDIPGEKRVRVVHAVSVGSPQQVHYTYDLDKGAVIQAWRGNFLDATPMWHSRGDGSSRPAGAVQRFGLPVFALAKLNSPQAAWVADSAGTGYRPKGYILDENDQPTFKYQIYGSTVLDAIRVLENGQGLHRELTVQNPAGELYARLAEGATIEEKSNGMYLVDGKSYYLRLDDAKGAKAVVRDANGRKELVVPVRGKVGYSILF
;
A
#
# COMPACT_ATOMS: atom_id res chain seq x y z
N MET A 1 86.55 -41.00 -38.84
CA MET A 1 86.43 -41.01 -37.37
C MET A 1 85.12 -40.33 -36.97
N GLN A 2 84.41 -40.99 -36.06
CA GLN A 2 83.16 -40.74 -35.33
C GLN A 2 82.25 -39.51 -35.58
N LYS A 3 80.95 -39.87 -35.52
CA LYS A 3 79.68 -39.14 -35.55
C LYS A 3 79.50 -38.10 -34.42
N GLY A 4 78.58 -37.15 -34.61
CA GLY A 4 77.74 -36.65 -33.50
C GLY A 4 77.08 -35.28 -33.72
N ARG A 5 75.80 -35.27 -34.09
CA ARG A 5 74.90 -34.10 -33.99
C ARG A 5 74.64 -33.79 -32.51
N SER A 6 74.57 -32.52 -32.10
CA SER A 6 73.98 -32.11 -30.82
C SER A 6 72.92 -31.04 -31.01
N ARG A 7 71.80 -31.23 -30.30
CA ARG A 7 70.56 -30.45 -30.37
C ARG A 7 70.59 -29.26 -29.41
N VAL A 8 69.82 -28.25 -29.80
CA VAL A 8 69.45 -27.01 -29.11
C VAL A 8 68.73 -27.31 -27.78
N LEU A 9 69.06 -26.55 -26.73
CA LEU A 9 68.22 -26.37 -25.54
C LEU A 9 68.31 -24.90 -25.09
N GLY A 10 67.21 -24.16 -25.26
CA GLY A 10 67.05 -22.81 -24.75
C GLY A 10 66.51 -22.85 -23.32
N ILE A 11 67.20 -22.19 -22.39
CA ILE A 11 66.78 -22.01 -21.00
C ILE A 11 66.25 -20.58 -20.88
N ALA A 12 64.94 -20.44 -20.64
CA ALA A 12 64.30 -19.18 -20.29
C ALA A 12 64.22 -19.05 -18.76
N LEU A 13 64.82 -17.99 -18.22
CA LEU A 13 64.78 -17.65 -16.79
C LEU A 13 63.41 -17.06 -16.42
N PHE A 14 62.79 -17.64 -15.39
CA PHE A 14 61.59 -17.14 -14.73
C PHE A 14 61.90 -15.92 -13.86
N LEU A 15 61.28 -14.78 -14.16
CA LEU A 15 61.18 -13.63 -13.26
C LEU A 15 59.75 -13.59 -12.69
N CYS A 16 59.62 -13.89 -11.39
CA CYS A 16 58.37 -13.79 -10.64
C CYS A 16 57.95 -12.33 -10.48
N TYR A 17 56.83 -11.94 -11.07
CA TYR A 17 56.07 -10.76 -10.68
C TYR A 17 55.07 -11.14 -9.59
N PRO A 18 54.92 -10.36 -8.49
CA PRO A 18 53.81 -10.55 -7.58
C PRO A 18 52.52 -10.16 -8.29
N PHE A 19 51.62 -11.13 -8.50
CA PHE A 19 50.24 -10.87 -8.90
C PHE A 19 49.54 -10.16 -7.74
N LEU A 20 49.38 -8.84 -7.86
CA LEU A 20 48.31 -8.11 -7.18
C LEU A 20 47.00 -8.59 -7.80
N SER A 21 46.31 -9.52 -7.12
CA SER A 21 44.91 -9.80 -7.39
C SER A 21 44.10 -8.52 -7.11
N PRO A 22 43.33 -8.00 -8.07
CA PRO A 22 42.27 -7.06 -7.73
C PRO A 22 41.34 -7.79 -6.74
N ALA A 23 41.09 -7.16 -5.61
CA ALA A 23 40.08 -7.61 -4.66
C ALA A 23 38.80 -7.94 -5.43
N GLN A 24 38.32 -9.18 -5.31
CA GLN A 24 36.94 -9.49 -5.65
C GLN A 24 36.07 -8.66 -4.71
N THR A 25 35.64 -7.50 -5.17
CA THR A 25 34.42 -6.87 -4.68
C THR A 25 33.33 -7.90 -4.90
N GLY A 26 32.88 -8.52 -3.80
CA GLY A 26 31.74 -9.42 -3.84
C GLY A 26 30.62 -8.74 -4.59
N SER A 27 30.17 -9.36 -5.68
CA SER A 27 28.97 -8.97 -6.38
C SER A 27 27.83 -8.92 -5.35
N GLY A 28 27.38 -7.72 -4.99
CA GLY A 28 26.11 -7.58 -4.28
C GLY A 28 25.07 -8.28 -5.14
N GLN A 29 24.46 -9.33 -4.61
CA GLN A 29 23.30 -9.93 -5.26
C GLN A 29 22.21 -8.87 -5.25
N SER A 30 22.05 -8.18 -6.39
CA SER A 30 20.78 -7.62 -6.79
C SER A 30 19.77 -8.76 -6.81
N GLY A 31 18.63 -8.62 -6.16
CA GLY A 31 17.57 -9.57 -6.41
C GLY A 31 16.49 -9.65 -5.35
N ALA A 32 15.32 -10.04 -5.86
CA ALA A 32 14.23 -10.54 -5.05
C ALA A 32 14.71 -11.65 -4.09
N ILE A 33 14.32 -11.55 -2.83
CA ILE A 33 14.54 -12.60 -1.83
C ILE A 33 13.59 -13.75 -2.15
N PRO A 34 14.09 -14.94 -2.50
CA PRO A 34 13.23 -16.08 -2.82
C PRO A 34 12.52 -16.57 -1.57
N LEU A 35 11.19 -16.72 -1.65
CA LEU A 35 10.35 -17.21 -0.55
C LEU A 35 9.88 -18.64 -0.81
N ASN A 36 10.79 -19.50 -1.26
CA ASN A 36 10.56 -20.94 -1.44
C ASN A 36 10.79 -21.71 -0.13
N ASP A 37 11.74 -21.23 0.68
CA ASP A 37 12.07 -21.71 2.01
C ASP A 37 12.69 -20.54 2.81
N LEU A 38 13.24 -20.81 4.00
CA LEU A 38 13.84 -19.80 4.87
C LEU A 38 15.36 -19.65 4.73
N SER A 39 15.99 -20.24 3.70
CA SER A 39 17.45 -20.27 3.53
C SER A 39 18.08 -18.89 3.31
N ALA A 40 17.28 -17.91 2.85
CA ALA A 40 17.71 -16.52 2.72
C ALA A 40 17.89 -15.81 4.08
N PHE A 41 17.53 -16.46 5.19
CA PHE A 41 17.52 -15.87 6.52
C PHE A 41 18.41 -16.63 7.52
N ARG A 42 19.00 -15.87 8.44
CA ARG A 42 19.88 -16.38 9.50
C ARG A 42 19.02 -16.94 10.63
N ASN A 43 19.16 -18.24 10.93
CA ASN A 43 18.60 -18.91 12.10
C ASN A 43 17.12 -18.54 12.41
N PRO A 44 16.18 -18.76 11.48
CA PRO A 44 14.77 -18.40 11.68
C PRO A 44 14.20 -19.05 12.95
N GLY A 45 13.53 -18.24 13.77
CA GLY A 45 12.78 -18.72 14.93
C GLY A 45 11.60 -19.63 14.54
N LYS A 46 11.06 -20.38 15.51
CA LYS A 46 9.96 -21.34 15.29
C LYS A 46 8.65 -20.72 14.79
N THR A 47 8.49 -19.41 14.97
CA THR A 47 7.30 -18.65 14.55
C THR A 47 7.35 -18.25 13.08
N TRP A 48 8.51 -18.32 12.43
CA TRP A 48 8.70 -18.01 11.02
C TRP A 48 8.46 -19.22 10.14
N GLN A 49 7.71 -19.01 9.06
CA GLN A 49 7.40 -20.05 8.08
C GLN A 49 7.16 -19.47 6.69
N ILE A 50 7.23 -20.34 5.69
CA ILE A 50 6.79 -20.05 4.32
C ILE A 50 5.41 -20.67 4.09
N ALA A 51 4.53 -19.92 3.43
CA ALA A 51 3.20 -20.35 3.04
C ALA A 51 2.84 -19.86 1.63
N GLY A 52 1.74 -20.40 1.09
CA GLY A 52 1.22 -20.00 -0.23
C GLY A 52 0.33 -18.77 -0.17
N ASP A 53 -0.35 -18.57 0.95
CA ASP A 53 -1.23 -17.43 1.17
C ASP A 53 -1.45 -17.18 2.67
N VAL A 54 -1.96 -15.99 3.00
CA VAL A 54 -2.25 -15.53 4.35
C VAL A 54 -3.56 -14.74 4.41
N ASN A 55 -4.34 -14.93 5.48
CA ASN A 55 -5.57 -14.20 5.74
C ASN A 55 -5.63 -13.74 7.20
N ALA A 56 -6.02 -12.48 7.43
CA ALA A 56 -6.31 -11.97 8.78
C ALA A 56 -7.81 -12.06 9.11
N ASP A 57 -8.11 -12.15 10.41
CA ASP A 57 -9.46 -11.99 10.95
C ASP A 57 -9.60 -10.57 11.55
N LEU A 58 -10.35 -9.69 10.89
CA LEU A 58 -10.58 -8.31 11.36
C LEU A 58 -11.28 -8.22 12.73
N ASN A 59 -11.83 -9.31 13.23
CA ASN A 59 -12.48 -9.36 14.53
C ASN A 59 -11.55 -9.89 15.64
N LYS A 60 -10.34 -10.36 15.31
CA LYS A 60 -9.41 -10.93 16.28
C LYS A 60 -8.04 -10.28 16.20
N ASN A 61 -7.57 -9.82 17.35
CA ASN A 61 -6.23 -9.25 17.44
C ASN A 61 -5.18 -10.34 17.23
N ASN A 62 -4.13 -10.00 16.48
CA ASN A 62 -2.94 -10.82 16.32
C ASN A 62 -3.20 -12.23 15.72
N VAL A 63 -4.21 -12.38 14.85
CA VAL A 63 -4.54 -13.65 14.20
C VAL A 63 -4.34 -13.56 12.69
N LEU A 64 -3.43 -14.40 12.17
CA LEU A 64 -3.30 -14.74 10.77
C LEU A 64 -3.50 -16.25 10.59
N THR A 65 -4.07 -16.64 9.46
CA THR A 65 -4.23 -18.02 9.03
C THR A 65 -3.56 -18.21 7.68
N THR A 66 -3.01 -19.41 7.43
CA THR A 66 -2.15 -19.67 6.28
C THR A 66 -2.71 -20.81 5.44
N SER A 67 -2.34 -20.83 4.15
CA SER A 67 -2.55 -22.00 3.28
C SER A 67 -1.22 -22.61 2.86
N LYS A 68 -1.23 -23.91 2.55
CA LYS A 68 -0.05 -24.60 2.01
C LYS A 68 0.41 -23.94 0.70
N GLY A 69 1.72 -23.90 0.48
CA GLY A 69 2.36 -23.34 -0.71
C GLY A 69 3.61 -22.55 -0.34
N THR A 70 4.10 -21.75 -1.29
CA THR A 70 5.28 -20.89 -1.13
C THR A 70 4.98 -19.47 -1.64
N GLY A 71 5.89 -18.53 -1.36
CA GLY A 71 5.79 -17.14 -1.84
C GLY A 71 5.39 -16.12 -0.77
N VAL A 72 4.99 -16.56 0.43
CA VAL A 72 4.69 -15.67 1.56
C VAL A 72 5.51 -16.05 2.78
N LEU A 73 6.30 -15.13 3.30
CA LEU A 73 6.99 -15.23 4.58
C LEU A 73 6.04 -14.79 5.69
N ILE A 74 5.89 -15.59 6.75
CA ILE A 74 4.91 -15.33 7.81
C ILE A 74 5.56 -15.53 9.16
N ASN A 75 5.30 -14.60 10.08
CA ASN A 75 5.58 -14.73 11.49
C ASN A 75 4.28 -14.87 12.28
N LEU A 76 4.18 -15.91 13.12
CA LEU A 76 3.01 -16.16 13.98
C LEU A 76 3.43 -16.30 15.46
N PRO A 77 3.84 -15.20 16.12
CA PRO A 77 4.17 -15.25 17.53
C PRO A 77 2.91 -15.44 18.36
N GLY A 78 3.00 -16.26 19.40
CA GLY A 78 1.88 -16.57 20.27
C GLY A 78 2.32 -16.92 21.69
N LYS A 79 1.36 -17.31 22.52
CA LYS A 79 1.63 -17.65 23.93
C LYS A 79 2.61 -18.82 24.10
N LYS A 80 2.63 -19.75 23.15
CA LYS A 80 3.44 -20.98 23.21
C LYS A 80 4.84 -20.76 22.63
N ASP A 81 4.90 -20.15 21.46
CA ASP A 81 6.14 -19.89 20.74
C ASP A 81 6.30 -18.37 20.68
N HIS A 82 7.27 -17.86 21.46
CA HIS A 82 7.65 -16.46 21.41
C HIS A 82 8.29 -16.15 20.07
N GLY A 83 7.96 -14.99 19.53
CA GLY A 83 8.57 -14.49 18.32
C GLY A 83 10.03 -14.11 18.53
N ALA A 84 10.79 -14.10 17.44
CA ALA A 84 12.16 -13.62 17.40
C ALA A 84 12.40 -12.88 16.09
N ASP A 85 13.30 -11.92 16.08
CA ASP A 85 13.64 -11.17 14.87
C ASP A 85 14.25 -12.07 13.80
N LEU A 86 14.02 -11.71 12.54
CA LEU A 86 14.57 -12.39 11.38
C LEU A 86 15.55 -11.49 10.64
N TYR A 87 16.68 -12.05 10.21
CA TYR A 87 17.75 -11.32 9.56
C TYR A 87 18.08 -11.96 8.23
N THR A 88 18.26 -11.17 7.18
CA THR A 88 18.75 -11.70 5.90
C THR A 88 20.18 -12.20 6.03
N THR A 89 20.53 -13.26 5.29
CA THR A 89 21.92 -13.70 5.17
C THR A 89 22.75 -12.63 4.45
N ALA A 90 22.21 -12.07 3.36
CA ALA A 90 22.81 -10.96 2.64
C ALA A 90 22.83 -9.67 3.46
N GLU A 91 23.85 -8.85 3.21
CA GLU A 91 23.98 -7.50 3.75
C GLU A 91 23.94 -6.47 2.62
N HIS A 92 23.50 -5.25 2.94
CA HIS A 92 23.37 -4.15 1.98
C HIS A 92 23.98 -2.87 2.52
N GLY A 93 24.45 -2.01 1.61
CA GLY A 93 24.78 -0.60 1.85
C GLY A 93 23.60 0.28 1.45
N ASP A 94 23.88 1.24 0.57
CA ASP A 94 22.85 1.96 -0.21
C ASP A 94 21.92 0.94 -0.89
N VAL A 95 20.60 1.13 -0.78
CA VAL A 95 19.62 0.18 -1.31
C VAL A 95 18.29 0.85 -1.69
N GLU A 96 17.68 0.34 -2.76
CA GLU A 96 16.25 0.45 -3.04
C GLU A 96 15.56 -0.82 -2.54
N LEU A 97 14.82 -0.70 -1.44
CA LEU A 97 13.99 -1.77 -0.89
C LEU A 97 12.56 -1.61 -1.39
N GLU A 98 11.99 -2.70 -1.90
CA GLU A 98 10.57 -2.80 -2.23
C GLU A 98 10.01 -4.08 -1.63
N LEU A 99 8.87 -3.99 -0.95
CA LEU A 99 8.18 -5.16 -0.39
C LEU A 99 6.68 -4.94 -0.26
N ASP A 100 5.93 -6.04 -0.19
CA ASP A 100 4.57 -6.04 0.32
C ASP A 100 4.55 -6.62 1.74
N TYR A 101 3.77 -6.02 2.63
CA TYR A 101 3.53 -6.56 3.97
C TYR A 101 2.04 -6.60 4.32
N MET A 102 1.67 -7.50 5.22
CA MET A 102 0.34 -7.59 5.81
C MET A 102 0.48 -7.80 7.31
N ILE A 103 -0.28 -7.04 8.09
CA ILE A 103 -0.34 -7.18 9.55
C ILE A 103 -1.71 -7.70 9.99
N ALA A 104 -1.73 -8.47 11.07
CA ALA A 104 -2.98 -8.75 11.78
C ALA A 104 -3.48 -7.51 12.52
N LYS A 105 -4.76 -7.51 12.89
CA LYS A 105 -5.34 -6.43 13.69
C LYS A 105 -4.60 -6.27 15.03
N GLY A 106 -4.29 -5.03 15.39
CA GLY A 106 -3.55 -4.66 16.59
C GLY A 106 -2.13 -5.21 16.66
N SER A 107 -1.57 -5.67 15.53
CA SER A 107 -0.22 -6.21 15.46
C SER A 107 0.82 -5.11 15.26
N ASN A 108 2.07 -5.43 15.60
CA ASN A 108 3.23 -4.57 15.48
C ASN A 108 4.43 -5.39 14.96
N SER A 109 5.23 -4.79 14.10
CA SER A 109 6.49 -5.29 13.55
C SER A 109 7.29 -4.07 13.05
N GLY A 110 8.43 -4.29 12.41
CA GLY A 110 9.30 -3.22 11.92
C GLY A 110 10.28 -3.76 10.91
N ILE A 111 10.66 -2.91 9.95
CA ILE A 111 11.73 -3.19 9.00
C ILE A 111 12.93 -2.34 9.35
N TYR A 112 14.04 -3.00 9.65
CA TYR A 112 15.29 -2.36 10.04
C TYR A 112 16.29 -2.45 8.91
N LEU A 113 16.62 -1.30 8.31
CA LEU A 113 17.67 -1.18 7.31
C LEU A 113 19.02 -1.34 8.03
N GLN A 114 19.87 -2.23 7.53
CA GLN A 114 21.14 -2.62 8.17
C GLN A 114 21.01 -3.08 9.62
N GLY A 115 19.82 -3.53 10.03
CA GLY A 115 19.52 -3.93 11.40
C GLY A 115 19.39 -2.79 12.41
N ASN A 116 19.45 -1.53 11.96
CA ASN A 116 19.66 -0.37 12.83
C ASN A 116 18.62 0.75 12.67
N TYR A 117 18.02 0.91 11.49
CA TYR A 117 17.10 2.02 11.20
C TYR A 117 15.71 1.49 10.91
N GLU A 118 14.80 1.61 11.88
CA GLU A 118 13.45 1.08 11.79
C GLU A 118 12.50 1.99 11.01
N ILE A 119 11.83 1.40 10.03
CA ILE A 119 10.53 1.85 9.53
C ILE A 119 9.47 0.99 10.21
N GLN A 120 8.59 1.66 10.95
CA GLN A 120 7.58 1.03 11.79
C GLN A 120 6.46 0.37 10.97
N LEU A 121 6.03 -0.83 11.38
CA LEU A 121 4.86 -1.52 10.82
C LEU A 121 3.83 -1.76 11.94
N LEU A 122 2.83 -0.88 12.03
CA LEU A 122 1.78 -0.95 13.06
C LEU A 122 0.38 -1.00 12.43
N ASP A 123 -0.59 -1.57 13.14
CA ASP A 123 -2.01 -1.34 12.84
C ASP A 123 -2.40 0.11 13.14
N SER A 124 -2.10 0.99 12.19
CA SER A 124 -2.45 2.41 12.20
C SER A 124 -3.71 2.69 11.36
N TRP A 125 -4.56 1.70 11.10
CA TRP A 125 -5.79 1.90 10.34
C TRP A 125 -6.76 2.83 11.09
N GLY A 126 -7.08 3.97 10.48
CA GLY A 126 -7.93 5.00 11.08
C GLY A 126 -7.20 6.02 11.97
N VAL A 127 -5.86 5.93 12.10
CA VAL A 127 -5.08 6.96 12.79
C VAL A 127 -5.08 8.26 11.97
N LYS A 128 -5.61 9.34 12.53
CA LYS A 128 -5.68 10.64 11.83
C LYS A 128 -4.37 11.43 11.89
N ASN A 129 -3.69 11.42 13.05
CA ASN A 129 -2.44 12.15 13.25
C ASN A 129 -1.34 11.16 13.61
N PRO A 130 -0.63 10.59 12.60
CA PRO A 130 0.38 9.58 12.87
C PRO A 130 1.60 10.16 13.59
N LYS A 131 2.25 9.32 14.36
CA LYS A 131 3.50 9.60 15.09
C LYS A 131 4.64 8.75 14.54
N ALA A 132 5.85 8.93 15.07
CA ALA A 132 7.01 8.11 14.72
C ALA A 132 6.81 6.61 15.02
N GLY A 133 5.93 6.27 15.97
CA GLY A 133 5.56 4.90 16.31
C GLY A 133 4.36 4.34 15.53
N ASP A 134 3.79 5.09 14.59
CA ASP A 134 2.74 4.62 13.67
C ASP A 134 3.34 4.06 12.37
N ALA A 135 2.53 3.33 11.60
CA ALA A 135 2.94 2.71 10.35
C ALA A 135 3.63 3.69 9.39
N GLY A 136 4.82 3.30 8.92
CA GLY A 136 5.66 4.12 8.06
C GLY A 136 6.47 5.19 8.79
N GLY A 137 6.32 5.35 10.12
CA GLY A 137 7.19 6.22 10.91
C GLY A 137 8.63 5.72 10.95
N ILE A 138 9.58 6.65 10.98
CA ILE A 138 10.98 6.34 11.32
C ILE A 138 11.05 6.37 12.84
N TYR A 139 11.33 5.22 13.45
CA TYR A 139 11.17 5.06 14.89
C TYR A 139 12.18 5.89 15.70
N GLU A 140 11.84 6.14 16.96
CA GLU A 140 12.64 7.00 17.83
C GLU A 140 13.98 6.38 18.19
N ARG A 141 14.98 7.25 18.38
CA ARG A 141 16.16 6.93 19.16
C ARG A 141 15.80 6.90 20.63
N TRP A 142 16.63 6.24 21.43
CA TRP A 142 16.34 6.02 22.85
C TRP A 142 17.49 6.48 23.73
N ASP A 143 17.15 7.20 24.80
CA ASP A 143 18.07 7.67 25.83
C ASP A 143 17.55 7.23 27.21
N ASP A 144 18.10 6.12 27.73
CA ASP A 144 17.69 5.56 29.01
C ASP A 144 18.04 6.43 30.22
N SER A 145 18.87 7.47 30.04
CA SER A 145 19.17 8.43 31.10
C SER A 145 18.04 9.44 31.35
N LYS A 146 17.11 9.58 30.40
CA LYS A 146 15.98 10.52 30.51
C LYS A 146 14.83 9.95 31.35
N PRO A 147 13.97 10.83 31.91
CA PRO A 147 12.75 10.40 32.59
C PRO A 147 11.84 9.54 31.73
N GLU A 148 11.07 8.66 32.36
CA GLU A 148 10.07 7.84 31.66
C GLU A 148 9.09 8.73 30.88
N GLY A 149 8.76 8.33 29.66
CA GLY A 149 7.98 9.15 28.72
C GLY A 149 8.78 10.25 27.98
N GLN A 150 10.06 10.46 28.28
CA GLN A 150 10.96 11.40 27.58
C GLN A 150 12.20 10.73 26.96
N LYS A 151 12.29 9.40 27.06
CA LYS A 151 13.42 8.61 26.55
C LYS A 151 13.48 8.56 25.03
N GLY A 152 12.33 8.61 24.38
CA GLY A 152 12.21 8.68 22.92
C GLY A 152 12.58 10.06 22.39
N TYR A 153 13.40 10.12 21.34
CA TYR A 153 13.74 11.36 20.65
C TYR A 153 14.12 11.10 19.20
N GLN A 154 14.07 12.14 18.36
CA GLN A 154 14.47 12.06 16.94
C GLN A 154 13.77 10.96 16.13
N GLY A 155 12.52 10.63 16.48
CA GLY A 155 11.64 9.88 15.58
C GLY A 155 10.93 10.83 14.60
N TYR A 156 10.60 10.33 13.43
CA TYR A 156 9.92 11.10 12.39
C TYR A 156 8.58 10.47 12.07
N ALA A 157 7.50 11.21 12.31
CA ALA A 157 6.16 10.81 11.89
C ALA A 157 6.06 10.80 10.37
N PRO A 158 5.33 9.84 9.76
CA PRO A 158 5.04 9.92 8.33
C PRO A 158 4.20 11.17 8.04
N ARG A 159 4.43 11.80 6.88
CA ARG A 159 3.71 13.04 6.48
C ARG A 159 2.18 12.94 6.56
N GLN A 160 1.65 11.73 6.33
CA GLN A 160 0.23 11.41 6.41
C GLN A 160 0.06 9.90 6.64
N ASN A 161 -1.11 9.49 7.15
CA ASN A 161 -1.44 8.08 7.24
C ASN A 161 -1.78 7.53 5.85
N ALA A 162 -1.03 6.54 5.39
CA ALA A 162 -1.25 5.85 4.13
C ALA A 162 -1.61 4.37 4.32
N SER A 163 -1.88 3.91 5.55
CA SER A 163 -2.19 2.53 5.88
C SER A 163 -3.56 2.09 5.36
N ARG A 164 -3.59 0.86 4.86
CA ARG A 164 -4.82 0.10 4.64
C ARG A 164 -5.29 -0.65 5.90
N ALA A 165 -6.51 -1.16 5.89
CA ALA A 165 -7.04 -2.01 6.95
C ALA A 165 -6.16 -3.25 7.22
N PRO A 166 -6.14 -3.80 8.46
CA PRO A 166 -5.44 -5.04 8.76
C PRO A 166 -5.91 -6.19 7.88
N GLY A 167 -4.99 -7.08 7.49
CA GLY A 167 -5.30 -8.17 6.56
C GLY A 167 -5.35 -7.78 5.08
N LEU A 168 -5.14 -6.50 4.75
CA LEU A 168 -4.90 -6.04 3.39
C LEU A 168 -3.38 -5.91 3.14
N TRP A 169 -2.96 -6.16 1.90
CA TRP A 169 -1.57 -5.97 1.52
C TRP A 169 -1.24 -4.48 1.44
N GLN A 170 -0.17 -4.11 2.13
CA GLN A 170 0.47 -2.80 2.10
C GLN A 170 1.70 -2.91 1.19
N HIS A 171 2.01 -1.85 0.45
CA HIS A 171 3.15 -1.80 -0.44
C HIS A 171 4.13 -0.71 0.00
N LEU A 172 5.37 -1.09 0.33
CA LEU A 172 6.40 -0.22 0.87
C LEU A 172 7.58 -0.12 -0.10
N LYS A 173 8.02 1.11 -0.38
CA LYS A 173 9.27 1.40 -1.09
C LYS A 173 10.16 2.29 -0.24
N VAL A 174 11.45 2.01 -0.22
CA VAL A 174 12.44 2.74 0.57
C VAL A 174 13.71 2.92 -0.26
N SER A 175 14.07 4.17 -0.53
CA SER A 175 15.40 4.55 -1.02
C SER A 175 16.25 4.94 0.18
N PHE A 176 17.21 4.10 0.55
CA PHE A 176 18.03 4.24 1.74
C PHE A 176 19.49 4.46 1.37
N GLN A 177 20.07 5.57 1.83
CA GLN A 177 21.49 5.85 1.77
C GLN A 177 22.15 5.43 3.10
N ALA A 178 23.13 4.55 3.02
CA ALA A 178 23.86 4.04 4.16
C ALA A 178 24.80 5.10 4.78
N PRO A 179 25.10 4.99 6.09
CA PRO A 179 26.10 5.85 6.72
C PRO A 179 27.49 5.56 6.14
N LYS A 180 28.34 6.59 6.08
CA LYS A 180 29.71 6.47 5.56
C LYS A 180 30.73 6.55 6.69
N PHE A 181 31.82 5.80 6.55
CA PHE A 181 32.92 5.73 7.50
C PHE A 181 34.24 5.98 6.79
N ASP A 182 35.18 6.61 7.48
CA ASP A 182 36.56 6.69 7.00
C ASP A 182 37.34 5.38 7.23
N ALA A 183 38.58 5.33 6.77
CA ALA A 183 39.45 4.15 6.91
C ALA A 183 39.76 3.77 8.38
N SER A 184 39.58 4.70 9.33
CA SER A 184 39.74 4.43 10.76
C SER A 184 38.48 3.87 11.42
N GLY A 185 37.37 3.77 10.67
CA GLY A 185 36.06 3.36 11.18
C GLY A 185 35.30 4.49 11.87
N LYS A 186 35.72 5.75 11.73
CA LYS A 186 34.97 6.90 12.24
C LYS A 186 33.86 7.27 11.25
N LYS A 187 32.63 7.47 11.75
CA LYS A 187 31.50 7.93 10.93
C LYS A 187 31.78 9.33 10.36
N ILE A 188 31.63 9.48 9.05
CA ILE A 188 31.83 10.74 8.31
C ILE A 188 30.56 11.24 7.62
N ALA A 189 29.53 10.39 7.47
CA ALA A 189 28.20 10.82 7.04
C ALA A 189 27.13 9.95 7.69
N ASN A 190 26.00 10.56 8.03
CA ASN A 190 24.81 9.87 8.56
C ASN A 190 24.08 9.10 7.46
N ALA A 191 23.29 8.11 7.87
CA ALA A 191 22.35 7.46 6.97
C ALA A 191 21.19 8.41 6.62
N ARG A 192 20.53 8.19 5.48
CA ARG A 192 19.36 8.96 5.05
C ARG A 192 18.28 8.06 4.48
N MET A 193 17.04 8.32 4.86
CA MET A 193 15.88 7.85 4.10
C MET A 193 15.61 8.87 3.00
N LEU A 194 16.21 8.66 1.81
CA LEU A 194 16.06 9.58 0.69
C LEU A 194 14.60 9.69 0.26
N ARG A 195 13.89 8.56 0.26
CA ARG A 195 12.46 8.50 0.01
C ARG A 195 11.84 7.27 0.67
N VAL A 196 10.68 7.43 1.29
CA VAL A 196 9.85 6.31 1.74
C VAL A 196 8.46 6.51 1.17
N GLU A 197 7.94 5.50 0.47
CA GLU A 197 6.57 5.46 -0.01
C GLU A 197 5.79 4.32 0.61
N LEU A 198 4.57 4.61 1.06
CA LEU A 198 3.61 3.60 1.50
C LEU A 198 2.34 3.72 0.65
N ASN A 199 1.94 2.63 0.00
CA ASN A 199 0.75 2.54 -0.84
C ASN A 199 0.67 3.65 -1.91
N GLY A 200 1.82 4.01 -2.49
CA GLY A 200 1.95 5.03 -3.54
C GLY A 200 1.99 6.48 -3.02
N VAL A 201 2.09 6.69 -1.70
CA VAL A 201 2.21 8.01 -1.08
C VAL A 201 3.62 8.17 -0.53
N THR A 202 4.32 9.25 -0.92
CA THR A 202 5.59 9.62 -0.28
C THR A 202 5.33 10.11 1.15
N ILE A 203 5.81 9.35 2.14
CA ILE A 203 5.61 9.59 3.57
C ILE A 203 6.86 10.16 4.26
N HIS A 204 8.05 9.97 3.67
CA HIS A 204 9.31 10.63 4.06
C HIS A 204 10.12 10.97 2.82
N GLU A 205 10.93 12.02 2.91
CA GLU A 205 11.82 12.49 1.85
C GLU A 205 13.03 13.16 2.49
N ASP A 206 14.23 12.78 2.06
CA ASP A 206 15.53 13.24 2.55
C ASP A 206 15.65 13.36 4.09
N ALA A 207 15.15 12.35 4.82
CA ALA A 207 15.22 12.34 6.28
C ALA A 207 16.61 11.85 6.75
N GLU A 208 17.38 12.73 7.38
CA GLU A 208 18.68 12.39 7.96
C GLU A 208 18.56 11.67 9.31
N LEU A 209 19.28 10.54 9.42
CA LEU A 209 19.27 9.68 10.59
C LEU A 209 20.55 9.88 11.41
N LEU A 210 20.46 10.63 12.49
CA LEU A 210 21.61 11.03 13.31
C LEU A 210 22.23 9.88 14.13
N GLY A 211 21.56 8.73 14.15
CA GLY A 211 22.03 7.50 14.77
C GLY A 211 21.00 6.39 14.62
N ALA A 212 21.34 5.21 15.14
CA ALA A 212 20.46 4.05 15.09
C ALA A 212 19.18 4.27 15.93
N THR A 213 18.07 3.73 15.43
CA THR A 213 16.76 3.72 16.11
C THR A 213 16.78 2.75 17.30
N ARG A 214 15.80 2.87 18.19
CA ARG A 214 15.64 1.91 19.30
C ARG A 214 15.54 0.49 18.76
N GLY A 215 16.14 -0.45 19.47
CA GLY A 215 16.14 -1.85 19.07
C GLY A 215 17.25 -2.22 18.08
N ALA A 216 18.13 -1.30 17.67
CA ALA A 216 19.26 -1.58 16.78
C ALA A 216 20.08 -2.84 17.16
N MET A 217 20.56 -3.57 16.15
CA MET A 217 21.33 -4.80 16.35
C MET A 217 22.75 -4.57 16.90
N GLY A 218 23.25 -3.33 16.82
CA GLY A 218 24.57 -2.95 17.29
C GLY A 218 24.98 -1.57 16.79
N PRO A 219 26.29 -1.25 16.82
CA PRO A 219 26.82 0.00 16.28
C PRO A 219 26.52 0.15 14.77
N GLU A 220 26.40 1.40 14.31
CA GLU A 220 26.26 1.72 12.89
C GLU A 220 27.46 1.19 12.08
N LYS A 221 27.20 0.68 10.88
CA LYS A 221 28.20 0.14 9.95
C LYS A 221 27.86 0.53 8.52
N ALA A 222 28.85 0.47 7.62
CA ALA A 222 28.65 0.77 6.21
C ALA A 222 27.71 -0.22 5.50
N THR A 223 27.67 -1.47 5.97
CA THR A 223 26.76 -2.53 5.50
C THR A 223 26.12 -3.25 6.68
N GLY A 224 24.94 -3.83 6.47
CA GLY A 224 24.27 -4.71 7.43
C GLY A 224 23.10 -5.47 6.81
N PRO A 225 22.52 -6.44 7.52
CA PRO A 225 21.38 -7.21 7.02
C PRO A 225 20.09 -6.38 7.04
N LEU A 226 19.12 -6.75 6.21
CA LEU A 226 17.74 -6.38 6.47
C LEU A 226 17.25 -7.19 7.67
N ARG A 227 16.67 -6.50 8.65
CA ARG A 227 16.03 -7.16 9.80
C ARG A 227 14.53 -6.91 9.78
N ILE A 228 13.78 -7.94 10.16
CA ILE A 228 12.34 -7.89 10.37
C ILE A 228 12.07 -8.18 11.84
N GLN A 229 11.38 -7.26 12.52
CA GLN A 229 11.01 -7.43 13.92
C GLN A 229 9.93 -8.51 14.06
N GLY A 230 10.20 -9.53 14.86
CA GLY A 230 9.39 -10.74 14.91
C GLY A 230 8.79 -11.08 16.27
N ASP A 231 9.10 -10.33 17.31
CA ASP A 231 8.72 -10.61 18.70
C ASP A 231 7.44 -9.89 19.18
N HIS A 232 6.87 -8.99 18.38
CA HIS A 232 5.73 -8.15 18.78
C HIS A 232 4.36 -8.65 18.30
N GLY A 233 4.27 -9.19 17.08
CA GLY A 233 2.99 -9.58 16.51
C GLY A 233 3.07 -10.33 15.18
N ALA A 234 1.91 -10.85 14.76
CA ALA A 234 1.71 -11.60 13.55
C ALA A 234 1.76 -10.67 12.33
N VAL A 235 2.63 -11.02 11.39
CA VAL A 235 2.94 -10.24 10.19
C VAL A 235 3.32 -11.18 9.06
N ALA A 236 3.06 -10.78 7.82
CA ALA A 236 3.42 -11.50 6.62
C ALA A 236 4.05 -10.57 5.60
N PHE A 237 4.92 -11.13 4.75
CA PHE A 237 5.66 -10.42 3.72
C PHE A 237 5.67 -11.21 2.42
N ARG A 238 5.69 -10.51 1.29
CA ARG A 238 5.96 -11.07 -0.03
C ARG A 238 6.66 -10.05 -0.91
N ASN A 239 7.13 -10.47 -2.08
CA ASN A 239 7.74 -9.59 -3.08
C ASN A 239 8.88 -8.72 -2.52
N ILE A 240 9.69 -9.26 -1.61
CA ILE A 240 10.79 -8.53 -0.99
C ILE A 240 11.96 -8.45 -1.98
N SER A 241 12.40 -7.26 -2.33
CA SER A 241 13.54 -6.99 -3.22
C SER A 241 14.47 -5.97 -2.58
N LEU A 242 15.78 -6.21 -2.72
CA LEU A 242 16.86 -5.32 -2.30
C LEU A 242 17.74 -5.07 -3.54
N GLU A 243 17.60 -3.91 -4.15
CA GLU A 243 18.41 -3.52 -5.29
C GLU A 243 19.55 -2.58 -4.83
N PRO A 244 20.83 -2.95 -5.04
CA PRO A 244 21.96 -2.16 -4.58
C PRO A 244 22.02 -0.75 -5.19
N GLY A 245 22.44 0.22 -4.36
CA GLY A 245 22.53 1.62 -4.73
C GLY A 245 21.26 2.40 -4.41
N VAL A 246 21.28 3.69 -4.73
CA VAL A 246 20.12 4.57 -4.60
C VAL A 246 19.86 5.23 -5.94
N ASN A 247 18.61 5.23 -6.36
CA ASN A 247 18.14 6.09 -7.42
C ASN A 247 17.93 7.47 -6.77
N VAL A 248 18.99 8.27 -6.71
CA VAL A 248 18.82 9.70 -6.44
C VAL A 248 17.87 10.19 -7.53
N PRO A 249 16.66 10.68 -7.20
CA PRO A 249 15.82 11.30 -8.20
C PRO A 249 16.68 12.41 -8.78
N GLN A 250 17.13 12.25 -10.02
CA GLN A 250 17.68 13.34 -10.76
C GLN A 250 16.54 14.36 -10.70
N GLU A 251 16.73 15.50 -10.01
CA GLU A 251 15.89 16.66 -10.29
C GLU A 251 15.83 16.68 -11.81
N ALA A 252 14.64 16.45 -12.37
CA ALA A 252 14.53 16.32 -13.79
C ALA A 252 15.24 17.54 -14.34
N ASN A 253 16.31 17.32 -15.12
CA ASN A 253 17.14 18.32 -15.79
C ASN A 253 16.32 19.05 -16.88
N ASN A 254 15.06 19.32 -16.56
CA ASN A 254 14.15 20.18 -17.26
C ASN A 254 14.24 21.51 -16.52
N ASN A 255 14.70 22.54 -17.22
CA ASN A 255 14.60 23.96 -16.88
C ASN A 255 13.13 24.42 -16.63
N ARG A 256 12.36 23.72 -15.81
CA ARG A 256 11.06 24.14 -15.30
C ARG A 256 11.24 24.26 -13.81
N ASN A 257 11.20 25.49 -13.30
CA ASN A 257 10.95 25.70 -11.87
C ASN A 257 9.80 24.78 -11.47
N PRO A 258 10.00 23.81 -10.57
CA PRO A 258 8.89 23.01 -10.06
C PRO A 258 7.91 24.00 -9.45
N VAL A 259 6.67 23.96 -9.93
CA VAL A 259 5.61 24.79 -9.37
C VAL A 259 5.25 24.20 -8.01
N ASP A 260 5.14 25.08 -7.02
CA ASP A 260 4.62 24.69 -5.72
C ASP A 260 3.22 24.07 -5.88
N PRO A 261 2.95 22.92 -5.25
CA PRO A 261 1.69 22.24 -5.44
C PRO A 261 0.53 23.09 -4.89
N ILE A 262 -0.55 23.18 -5.64
CA ILE A 262 -1.80 23.80 -5.21
C ILE A 262 -2.66 22.72 -4.57
N LEU A 263 -2.46 22.53 -3.27
CA LEU A 263 -3.18 21.54 -2.48
C LEU A 263 -4.51 22.10 -1.99
N VAL A 264 -5.53 21.23 -1.98
CA VAL A 264 -6.84 21.50 -1.39
C VAL A 264 -7.00 20.58 -0.20
N ASP A 265 -7.17 21.18 0.98
CA ASP A 265 -7.43 20.45 2.22
C ASP A 265 -8.94 20.26 2.45
N ALA A 266 -9.28 19.33 3.35
CA ALA A 266 -10.65 19.08 3.78
C ALA A 266 -10.77 19.09 5.32
N PRO A 267 -10.54 20.23 5.99
CA PRO A 267 -10.69 20.34 7.44
C PRO A 267 -12.16 20.25 7.91
N VAL A 268 -13.09 20.40 6.98
CA VAL A 268 -14.53 20.14 7.11
C VAL A 268 -14.98 19.29 5.92
N ASN A 269 -16.22 18.80 5.92
CA ASN A 269 -16.75 18.11 4.74
C ASN A 269 -16.72 19.08 3.55
N THR A 270 -16.00 18.70 2.51
CA THR A 270 -15.62 19.58 1.41
C THR A 270 -15.96 18.90 0.09
N MET A 271 -16.45 19.63 -0.90
CA MET A 271 -16.68 19.06 -2.22
C MET A 271 -15.96 19.88 -3.28
N LEU A 272 -15.31 19.19 -4.22
CA LEU A 272 -14.70 19.81 -5.38
C LEU A 272 -15.16 19.07 -6.64
N ARG A 273 -15.63 19.83 -7.64
CA ARG A 273 -15.88 19.30 -8.98
C ARG A 273 -14.67 19.58 -9.86
N SER A 274 -14.20 18.54 -10.52
CA SER A 274 -13.07 18.57 -11.44
C SER A 274 -13.16 17.34 -12.34
N PHE A 275 -12.33 17.28 -13.39
CA PHE A 275 -12.10 16.01 -14.06
C PHE A 275 -11.24 15.09 -13.17
N MET A 276 -11.47 13.79 -13.29
CA MET A 276 -10.66 12.78 -12.60
C MET A 276 -10.06 11.83 -13.62
N ASP A 277 -8.74 11.80 -13.72
CA ASP A 277 -8.04 10.81 -14.54
C ASP A 277 -7.75 9.55 -13.72
N ILE A 278 -8.29 8.42 -14.17
CA ILE A 278 -8.04 7.11 -13.59
C ILE A 278 -6.87 6.47 -14.34
N PRO A 279 -5.73 6.19 -13.68
CA PRO A 279 -4.61 5.52 -14.30
C PRO A 279 -4.94 4.06 -14.62
N GLY A 280 -4.37 3.55 -15.70
CA GLY A 280 -4.56 2.20 -16.22
C GLY A 280 -3.98 2.10 -17.64
N GLU A 281 -4.11 0.93 -18.28
CA GLU A 281 -3.61 0.71 -19.66
C GLU A 281 -4.19 1.72 -20.66
N LYS A 282 -5.44 2.13 -20.45
CA LYS A 282 -6.07 3.25 -21.15
C LYS A 282 -6.41 4.33 -20.12
N ARG A 283 -5.98 5.57 -20.40
CA ARG A 283 -6.37 6.72 -19.58
C ARG A 283 -7.89 6.91 -19.68
N VAL A 284 -8.58 6.76 -18.56
CA VAL A 284 -10.02 7.03 -18.46
C VAL A 284 -10.20 8.34 -17.71
N ARG A 285 -10.89 9.29 -18.34
CA ARG A 285 -11.24 10.57 -17.72
C ARG A 285 -12.71 10.59 -17.34
N VAL A 286 -12.97 10.74 -16.04
CA VAL A 286 -14.32 10.99 -15.52
C VAL A 286 -14.57 12.49 -15.57
N VAL A 287 -15.52 12.89 -16.41
CA VAL A 287 -15.79 14.31 -16.72
C VAL A 287 -16.84 14.94 -15.82
N HIS A 288 -17.66 14.15 -15.13
CA HIS A 288 -18.66 14.60 -14.16
C HIS A 288 -18.33 14.12 -12.75
N ALA A 289 -17.06 14.23 -12.37
CA ALA A 289 -16.59 13.80 -11.08
C ALA A 289 -16.92 14.84 -9.98
N VAL A 290 -17.30 14.34 -8.81
CA VAL A 290 -17.38 15.10 -7.57
C VAL A 290 -16.48 14.40 -6.55
N SER A 291 -15.38 15.05 -6.18
CA SER A 291 -14.56 14.61 -5.08
C SER A 291 -15.11 15.15 -3.77
N VAL A 292 -15.33 14.26 -2.81
CA VAL A 292 -15.87 14.58 -1.49
C VAL A 292 -14.80 14.30 -0.45
N GLY A 293 -14.40 15.36 0.24
CA GLY A 293 -13.43 15.40 1.32
C GLY A 293 -14.09 15.37 2.68
N SER A 294 -13.37 14.86 3.69
CA SER A 294 -13.86 14.71 5.07
C SER A 294 -12.75 15.01 6.07
N PRO A 295 -13.06 15.60 7.24
CA PRO A 295 -12.10 15.82 8.32
C PRO A 295 -11.49 14.54 8.89
N GLN A 296 -12.02 13.37 8.58
CA GLN A 296 -11.45 12.08 8.97
C GLN A 296 -10.33 11.60 8.04
N GLN A 297 -9.88 12.44 7.09
CA GLN A 297 -8.85 12.11 6.10
C GLN A 297 -9.18 10.86 5.28
N VAL A 298 -10.48 10.68 4.99
CA VAL A 298 -11.00 9.68 4.07
C VAL A 298 -11.88 10.38 3.07
N HIS A 299 -11.66 10.07 1.81
CA HIS A 299 -12.19 10.84 0.70
C HIS A 299 -12.64 9.90 -0.41
N TYR A 300 -13.51 10.38 -1.30
CA TYR A 300 -13.94 9.59 -2.45
C TYR A 300 -14.27 10.44 -3.65
N THR A 301 -14.26 9.81 -4.82
CA THR A 301 -14.75 10.42 -6.06
C THR A 301 -16.03 9.72 -6.48
N TYR A 302 -17.07 10.53 -6.70
CA TYR A 302 -18.35 10.11 -7.24
C TYR A 302 -18.47 10.52 -8.71
N ASP A 303 -18.91 9.60 -9.56
CA ASP A 303 -19.23 9.85 -10.96
C ASP A 303 -20.73 10.10 -11.12
N LEU A 304 -21.11 11.35 -11.41
CA LEU A 304 -22.51 11.75 -11.62
C LEU A 304 -23.13 11.17 -12.89
N ASP A 305 -22.35 10.69 -13.87
CA ASP A 305 -22.90 10.09 -15.09
C ASP A 305 -23.24 8.62 -14.92
N LYS A 306 -22.69 7.99 -13.88
CA LYS A 306 -22.82 6.55 -13.63
C LYS A 306 -23.46 6.23 -12.28
N GLY A 307 -23.57 7.22 -11.40
CA GLY A 307 -24.03 7.04 -10.04
C GLY A 307 -23.11 6.09 -9.27
N ALA A 308 -21.79 6.28 -9.39
CA ALA A 308 -20.79 5.31 -8.96
C ALA A 308 -19.69 5.95 -8.12
N VAL A 309 -19.23 5.22 -7.10
CA VAL A 309 -17.98 5.54 -6.39
C VAL A 309 -16.85 4.84 -7.15
N ILE A 310 -15.92 5.60 -7.72
CA ILE A 310 -14.88 5.05 -8.60
C ILE A 310 -13.55 4.81 -7.87
N GLN A 311 -13.29 5.60 -6.83
CA GLN A 311 -12.14 5.47 -5.96
C GLN A 311 -12.43 6.10 -4.60
N ALA A 312 -11.71 5.63 -3.60
CA ALA A 312 -11.62 6.24 -2.28
C ALA A 312 -10.15 6.35 -1.88
N TRP A 313 -9.80 7.25 -0.97
CA TRP A 313 -8.42 7.35 -0.49
C TRP A 313 -8.33 7.86 0.94
N ARG A 314 -7.21 7.53 1.57
CA ARG A 314 -6.84 8.00 2.91
C ARG A 314 -5.71 9.03 2.82
N GLY A 315 -5.74 10.04 3.67
CA GLY A 315 -4.67 11.04 3.80
C GLY A 315 -5.13 12.42 3.34
N ASN A 316 -4.27 13.14 2.62
CA ASN A 316 -4.56 14.48 2.12
C ASN A 316 -5.61 14.44 1.00
N PHE A 317 -6.38 15.52 0.86
CA PHE A 317 -7.55 15.53 -0.03
C PHE A 317 -7.16 15.60 -1.50
N LEU A 318 -6.84 16.77 -2.06
CA LEU A 318 -6.55 16.87 -3.50
C LEU A 318 -5.31 17.70 -3.80
N ASP A 319 -4.55 17.25 -4.81
CA ASP A 319 -3.65 18.09 -5.59
C ASP A 319 -4.45 18.66 -6.78
N ALA A 320 -4.68 19.98 -6.75
CA ALA A 320 -5.38 20.73 -7.78
C ALA A 320 -4.41 21.52 -8.69
N THR A 321 -3.10 21.33 -8.55
CA THR A 321 -2.08 21.92 -9.44
C THR A 321 -2.40 21.73 -10.92
N PRO A 322 -2.68 20.49 -11.42
CA PRO A 322 -3.10 20.29 -12.81
C PRO A 322 -4.33 21.07 -13.26
N MET A 323 -5.26 21.41 -12.35
CA MET A 323 -6.47 22.16 -12.67
C MET A 323 -6.23 23.67 -12.70
N TRP A 324 -5.45 24.20 -11.75
CA TRP A 324 -5.36 25.64 -11.48
C TRP A 324 -4.05 26.29 -11.88
N HIS A 325 -3.00 25.53 -12.14
CA HIS A 325 -1.74 26.11 -12.63
C HIS A 325 -1.81 26.39 -14.14
N SER A 326 -1.52 27.64 -14.53
CA SER A 326 -1.54 28.10 -15.92
C SER A 326 -2.92 27.88 -16.57
N ARG A 327 -2.99 27.30 -17.77
CA ARG A 327 -4.27 27.00 -18.44
C ARG A 327 -5.01 25.79 -17.83
N GLY A 328 -4.31 24.97 -17.03
CA GLY A 328 -4.82 23.73 -16.45
C GLY A 328 -5.30 22.69 -17.48
N ASP A 329 -5.56 21.47 -17.04
CA ASP A 329 -6.24 20.44 -17.84
C ASP A 329 -7.64 20.08 -17.27
N GLY A 330 -8.08 20.85 -16.28
CA GLY A 330 -9.36 20.70 -15.58
C GLY A 330 -9.40 19.56 -14.57
N SER A 331 -8.30 18.82 -14.35
CA SER A 331 -8.28 17.66 -13.47
C SER A 331 -7.65 17.93 -12.11
N SER A 332 -8.13 17.25 -11.06
CA SER A 332 -7.43 17.15 -9.78
C SER A 332 -6.99 15.71 -9.53
N ARG A 333 -6.06 15.51 -8.60
CA ARG A 333 -5.54 14.17 -8.23
C ARG A 333 -5.70 13.92 -6.73
N PRO A 334 -6.00 12.69 -6.30
CA PRO A 334 -5.90 12.33 -4.88
C PRO A 334 -4.48 12.60 -4.36
N ALA A 335 -4.38 13.21 -3.18
CA ALA A 335 -3.10 13.50 -2.53
C ALA A 335 -2.72 12.45 -1.46
N GLY A 336 -3.44 11.33 -1.41
CA GLY A 336 -3.27 10.26 -0.42
C GLY A 336 -3.35 8.86 -1.03
N ALA A 337 -3.44 7.83 -0.18
CA ALA A 337 -3.35 6.41 -0.56
C ALA A 337 -4.66 5.94 -1.19
N VAL A 338 -4.64 5.71 -2.51
CA VAL A 338 -5.85 5.45 -3.30
C VAL A 338 -6.21 3.97 -3.35
N GLN A 339 -7.46 3.66 -3.03
CA GLN A 339 -8.15 2.42 -3.38
C GLN A 339 -9.09 2.67 -4.58
N ARG A 340 -8.91 1.91 -5.65
CA ARG A 340 -9.75 1.99 -6.86
C ARG A 340 -10.76 0.85 -6.91
N PHE A 341 -11.92 1.09 -7.50
CA PHE A 341 -13.02 0.11 -7.57
C PHE A 341 -13.30 -0.38 -9.00
N GLY A 342 -12.30 -0.26 -9.88
CA GLY A 342 -12.40 -0.60 -11.29
C GLY A 342 -12.75 0.60 -12.18
N LEU A 343 -13.14 0.31 -13.42
CA LEU A 343 -13.56 1.36 -14.36
C LEU A 343 -14.96 1.88 -14.01
N PRO A 344 -15.27 3.15 -14.32
CA PRO A 344 -16.60 3.71 -14.10
C PRO A 344 -17.68 2.94 -14.87
N VAL A 345 -18.66 2.39 -14.15
CA VAL A 345 -19.85 1.76 -14.70
C VAL A 345 -21.08 2.15 -13.89
N PHE A 346 -22.27 1.94 -14.44
CA PHE A 346 -23.50 2.18 -13.68
C PHE A 346 -23.57 1.32 -12.42
N ALA A 347 -23.87 1.94 -11.27
CA ALA A 347 -24.01 1.18 -10.03
C ALA A 347 -25.24 0.25 -10.01
N LEU A 348 -26.27 0.59 -10.80
CA LEU A 348 -27.51 -0.18 -10.91
C LEU A 348 -27.76 -0.61 -12.36
N ALA A 349 -28.24 -1.84 -12.54
CA ALA A 349 -28.63 -2.40 -13.83
C ALA A 349 -29.88 -3.26 -13.69
N LYS A 350 -30.71 -3.32 -14.74
CA LYS A 350 -31.69 -4.41 -14.89
C LYS A 350 -31.00 -5.63 -15.44
N LEU A 351 -31.14 -6.77 -14.78
CA LEU A 351 -30.60 -8.05 -15.26
C LEU A 351 -31.73 -9.04 -15.46
N ASN A 352 -31.93 -9.50 -16.70
CA ASN A 352 -32.92 -10.54 -17.02
C ASN A 352 -32.57 -11.93 -16.44
N SER A 353 -31.35 -12.08 -15.91
CA SER A 353 -30.91 -13.21 -15.11
C SER A 353 -29.71 -12.78 -14.23
N PRO A 354 -29.43 -13.45 -13.11
CA PRO A 354 -28.28 -13.14 -12.28
C PRO A 354 -26.91 -13.22 -13.00
N GLN A 355 -26.84 -13.88 -14.17
CA GLN A 355 -25.63 -14.05 -14.98
C GLN A 355 -25.55 -13.11 -16.19
N ALA A 356 -26.56 -12.26 -16.42
CA ALA A 356 -26.59 -11.35 -17.56
C ALA A 356 -25.44 -10.33 -17.51
N ALA A 357 -24.89 -9.95 -18.66
CA ALA A 357 -23.83 -8.95 -18.74
C ALA A 357 -24.25 -7.62 -18.09
N TRP A 358 -23.32 -6.97 -17.38
CA TRP A 358 -23.57 -5.65 -16.82
C TRP A 358 -23.69 -4.62 -17.95
N VAL A 359 -24.61 -3.67 -17.80
CA VAL A 359 -24.88 -2.67 -18.86
C VAL A 359 -23.70 -1.71 -18.99
N ALA A 360 -23.19 -1.56 -20.21
CA ALA A 360 -22.01 -0.74 -20.49
C ALA A 360 -22.34 0.74 -20.75
N ASP A 361 -23.47 1.02 -21.40
CA ASP A 361 -23.88 2.37 -21.80
C ASP A 361 -25.24 2.79 -21.21
N SER A 362 -25.67 4.01 -21.50
CA SER A 362 -26.92 4.56 -20.96
C SER A 362 -28.17 4.19 -21.76
N ALA A 363 -28.05 3.46 -22.88
CA ALA A 363 -29.18 3.15 -23.75
C ALA A 363 -30.23 2.32 -23.01
N GLY A 364 -31.50 2.74 -23.10
CA GLY A 364 -32.61 2.08 -22.41
C GLY A 364 -32.62 2.23 -20.87
N THR A 365 -31.59 2.83 -20.27
CA THR A 365 -31.53 3.03 -18.81
C THR A 365 -32.41 4.18 -18.33
N GLY A 366 -32.65 5.19 -19.18
CA GLY A 366 -33.29 6.43 -18.74
C GLY A 366 -32.49 7.16 -17.65
N TYR A 367 -31.18 6.90 -17.55
CA TYR A 367 -30.33 7.50 -16.52
C TYR A 367 -30.36 9.02 -16.60
N ARG A 368 -30.65 9.69 -15.48
CA ARG A 368 -30.65 11.15 -15.39
C ARG A 368 -30.11 11.58 -14.02
N PRO A 369 -28.93 12.22 -13.93
CA PRO A 369 -28.48 12.82 -12.69
C PRO A 369 -29.43 13.95 -12.27
N LYS A 370 -29.66 14.08 -10.97
CA LYS A 370 -30.53 15.10 -10.35
C LYS A 370 -29.78 15.95 -9.31
N GLY A 371 -28.45 15.87 -9.30
CA GLY A 371 -27.59 16.59 -8.35
C GLY A 371 -27.49 15.86 -7.01
N TYR A 372 -27.42 16.63 -5.92
CA TYR A 372 -27.36 16.14 -4.56
C TYR A 372 -28.07 17.10 -3.61
N ILE A 373 -28.42 16.62 -2.42
CA ILE A 373 -28.80 17.42 -1.27
C ILE A 373 -27.72 17.30 -0.20
N LEU A 374 -27.50 18.36 0.57
CA LEU A 374 -26.58 18.35 1.71
C LEU A 374 -27.38 18.15 3.00
N ASP A 375 -26.84 17.35 3.90
CA ASP A 375 -27.31 17.30 5.28
C ASP A 375 -26.69 18.43 6.13
N GLU A 376 -27.04 18.47 7.41
CA GLU A 376 -26.56 19.48 8.38
C GLU A 376 -25.04 19.47 8.59
N ASN A 377 -24.35 18.42 8.14
CA ASN A 377 -22.89 18.28 8.22
C ASN A 377 -22.22 18.50 6.86
N ASP A 378 -22.90 19.10 5.89
CA ASP A 378 -22.43 19.31 4.51
C ASP A 378 -22.08 18.02 3.75
N GLN A 379 -22.65 16.86 4.15
CA GLN A 379 -22.42 15.61 3.46
C GLN A 379 -23.46 15.39 2.35
N PRO A 380 -23.04 15.06 1.12
CA PRO A 380 -23.96 14.91 0.00
C PRO A 380 -24.72 13.59 0.04
N THR A 381 -25.99 13.65 -0.32
CA THR A 381 -26.78 12.52 -0.81
C THR A 381 -27.08 12.77 -2.27
N PHE A 382 -26.47 11.98 -3.15
CA PHE A 382 -26.64 12.11 -4.59
C PHE A 382 -28.00 11.58 -5.02
N LYS A 383 -28.58 12.19 -6.06
CA LYS A 383 -29.88 11.81 -6.59
C LYS A 383 -29.78 11.56 -8.09
N TYR A 384 -30.38 10.47 -8.55
CA TYR A 384 -30.54 10.19 -9.98
C TYR A 384 -31.80 9.39 -10.26
N GLN A 385 -32.21 9.36 -11.52
CA GLN A 385 -33.24 8.45 -12.02
C GLN A 385 -32.59 7.36 -12.85
N ILE A 386 -33.07 6.13 -12.76
CA ILE A 386 -32.67 5.01 -13.63
C ILE A 386 -33.81 3.99 -13.69
N TYR A 387 -34.13 3.49 -14.88
CA TYR A 387 -35.22 2.56 -15.18
C TYR A 387 -36.59 2.97 -14.60
N GLY A 388 -36.85 4.28 -14.51
CA GLY A 388 -38.06 4.85 -13.91
C GLY A 388 -38.04 4.92 -12.37
N SER A 389 -37.03 4.35 -11.71
CA SER A 389 -36.82 4.45 -10.27
C SER A 389 -36.10 5.75 -9.91
N THR A 390 -36.40 6.30 -8.72
CA THR A 390 -35.64 7.41 -8.13
C THR A 390 -34.68 6.85 -7.09
N VAL A 391 -33.41 7.21 -7.19
CA VAL A 391 -32.36 6.72 -6.30
C VAL A 391 -31.79 7.88 -5.48
N LEU A 392 -31.67 7.64 -4.18
CA LEU A 392 -30.88 8.42 -3.23
C LEU A 392 -29.63 7.60 -2.89
N ASP A 393 -28.46 8.15 -3.12
CA ASP A 393 -27.16 7.50 -2.96
C ASP A 393 -26.33 8.29 -1.96
N ALA A 394 -26.39 7.85 -0.71
CA ALA A 394 -25.68 8.46 0.41
C ALA A 394 -24.38 7.72 0.65
N ILE A 395 -23.26 8.44 0.61
CA ILE A 395 -21.94 7.92 0.97
C ILE A 395 -21.49 8.69 2.22
N ARG A 396 -21.07 7.96 3.25
CA ARG A 396 -20.67 8.51 4.54
C ARG A 396 -19.33 7.90 4.94
N VAL A 397 -18.44 8.73 5.48
CA VAL A 397 -17.19 8.23 6.04
C VAL A 397 -17.50 7.50 7.35
N LEU A 398 -16.94 6.30 7.52
CA LEU A 398 -17.09 5.52 8.75
C LEU A 398 -16.35 6.20 9.90
N GLU A 399 -16.77 5.86 11.13
CA GLU A 399 -16.11 6.31 12.35
C GLU A 399 -14.59 6.00 12.31
N ASN A 400 -13.79 6.90 12.90
CA ASN A 400 -12.33 6.82 12.89
C ASN A 400 -11.71 6.73 11.48
N GLY A 401 -12.45 7.12 10.43
CA GLY A 401 -11.97 7.04 9.06
C GLY A 401 -11.68 5.61 8.61
N GLN A 402 -12.41 4.60 9.09
CA GLN A 402 -12.17 3.20 8.72
C GLN A 402 -12.67 2.83 7.30
N GLY A 403 -13.21 3.79 6.56
CA GLY A 403 -13.65 3.57 5.18
C GLY A 403 -14.92 4.32 4.88
N LEU A 404 -15.77 3.74 4.04
CA LEU A 404 -17.01 4.36 3.57
C LEU A 404 -18.19 3.43 3.85
N HIS A 405 -19.31 4.00 4.27
CA HIS A 405 -20.62 3.38 4.17
C HIS A 405 -21.37 3.99 3.00
N ARG A 406 -21.91 3.16 2.11
CA ARG A 406 -22.75 3.57 0.98
C ARG A 406 -24.14 2.98 1.12
N GLU A 407 -25.14 3.83 1.03
CA GLU A 407 -26.55 3.47 1.09
C GLU A 407 -27.28 3.94 -0.18
N LEU A 408 -27.81 2.98 -0.92
CA LEU A 408 -28.69 3.17 -2.05
C LEU A 408 -30.14 2.97 -1.61
N THR A 409 -30.91 4.05 -1.53
CA THR A 409 -32.37 4.00 -1.31
C THR A 409 -33.08 4.23 -2.63
N VAL A 410 -33.89 3.25 -3.05
CA VAL A 410 -34.57 3.21 -4.35
C VAL A 410 -36.08 3.27 -4.16
N GLN A 411 -36.68 4.37 -4.60
CA GLN A 411 -38.11 4.58 -4.62
C GLN A 411 -38.71 4.01 -5.91
N ASN A 412 -39.80 3.25 -5.78
CA ASN A 412 -40.45 2.52 -6.88
C ASN A 412 -39.42 1.67 -7.66
N PRO A 413 -38.77 0.69 -7.00
CA PRO A 413 -37.73 -0.11 -7.62
C PRO A 413 -38.32 -0.86 -8.82
N ALA A 414 -37.69 -0.69 -9.97
CA ALA A 414 -38.07 -1.42 -11.16
C ALA A 414 -37.84 -2.92 -10.96
N GLY A 415 -38.65 -3.76 -11.62
CA GLY A 415 -38.44 -5.21 -11.61
C GLY A 415 -37.03 -5.57 -12.08
N GLU A 416 -36.44 -6.60 -11.46
CA GLU A 416 -35.12 -7.16 -11.81
C GLU A 416 -33.96 -6.16 -11.70
N LEU A 417 -34.07 -5.17 -10.81
CA LEU A 417 -33.00 -4.21 -10.54
C LEU A 417 -31.94 -4.82 -9.61
N TYR A 418 -30.68 -4.73 -10.00
CA TYR A 418 -29.52 -5.18 -9.23
C TYR A 418 -28.56 -4.01 -8.98
N ALA A 419 -27.85 -4.07 -7.86
CA ALA A 419 -26.70 -3.23 -7.56
C ALA A 419 -25.41 -4.03 -7.75
N ARG A 420 -24.42 -3.44 -8.40
CA ARG A 420 -23.05 -3.99 -8.45
C ARG A 420 -22.25 -3.34 -7.33
N LEU A 421 -21.84 -4.15 -6.38
CA LEU A 421 -21.15 -3.71 -5.17
C LEU A 421 -19.63 -3.68 -5.35
N ALA A 422 -19.09 -4.64 -6.10
CA ALA A 422 -17.66 -4.75 -6.35
C ALA A 422 -17.37 -5.49 -7.67
N GLU A 423 -16.17 -5.25 -8.20
CA GLU A 423 -15.55 -6.00 -9.30
C GLU A 423 -14.08 -6.24 -8.93
N GLY A 424 -13.54 -7.41 -9.26
CA GLY A 424 -12.15 -7.77 -8.95
C GLY A 424 -11.69 -9.01 -9.72
N ALA A 425 -10.37 -9.25 -9.78
CA ALA A 425 -9.85 -10.53 -10.26
C ALA A 425 -10.31 -11.68 -9.35
N THR A 426 -10.37 -11.42 -8.04
CA THR A 426 -10.95 -12.33 -7.05
C THR A 426 -11.97 -11.60 -6.17
N ILE A 427 -13.00 -12.32 -5.72
CA ILE A 427 -13.94 -11.90 -4.68
C ILE A 427 -14.23 -13.14 -3.83
N GLU A 428 -13.87 -13.08 -2.56
CA GLU A 428 -13.96 -14.21 -1.64
C GLU A 428 -14.81 -13.84 -0.42
N GLU A 429 -15.87 -14.58 -0.16
CA GLU A 429 -16.64 -14.41 1.08
C GLU A 429 -15.86 -15.03 2.24
N LYS A 430 -15.57 -14.22 3.28
CA LYS A 430 -14.80 -14.64 4.45
C LYS A 430 -15.69 -15.00 5.63
N SER A 431 -16.81 -14.30 5.76
CA SER A 431 -17.87 -14.57 6.73
C SER A 431 -19.18 -13.98 6.18
N ASN A 432 -20.32 -14.33 6.77
CA ASN A 432 -21.64 -13.93 6.26
C ASN A 432 -21.72 -12.43 5.93
N GLY A 433 -21.73 -12.10 4.63
CA GLY A 433 -21.80 -10.73 4.13
C GLY A 433 -20.49 -9.94 4.10
N MET A 434 -19.34 -10.53 4.42
CA MET A 434 -18.02 -9.88 4.42
C MET A 434 -17.12 -10.50 3.36
N TYR A 435 -16.73 -9.70 2.38
CA TYR A 435 -16.03 -10.10 1.16
C TYR A 435 -14.65 -9.46 1.10
N LEU A 436 -13.65 -10.23 0.68
CA LEU A 436 -12.31 -9.76 0.36
C LEU A 436 -12.18 -9.64 -1.15
N VAL A 437 -11.80 -8.47 -1.63
CA VAL A 437 -11.84 -8.14 -3.07
C VAL A 437 -10.45 -7.90 -3.62
N ASP A 438 -10.25 -8.39 -4.85
CA ASP A 438 -9.12 -8.11 -5.74
C ASP A 438 -7.77 -8.39 -5.10
N GLY A 439 -7.53 -9.66 -4.74
CA GLY A 439 -6.25 -10.08 -4.17
C GLY A 439 -5.94 -9.47 -2.80
N LYS A 440 -6.97 -9.22 -1.99
CA LYS A 440 -6.88 -8.60 -0.66
C LYS A 440 -6.50 -7.11 -0.69
N SER A 441 -7.11 -6.37 -1.62
CA SER A 441 -6.93 -4.93 -1.75
C SER A 441 -7.88 -4.13 -0.86
N TYR A 442 -9.11 -4.61 -0.66
CA TYR A 442 -10.08 -4.03 0.27
C TYR A 442 -11.13 -5.06 0.70
N TYR A 443 -11.84 -4.76 1.78
CA TYR A 443 -13.02 -5.51 2.19
C TYR A 443 -14.30 -4.79 1.78
N LEU A 444 -15.33 -5.56 1.48
CA LEU A 444 -16.71 -5.09 1.36
C LEU A 444 -17.59 -5.84 2.34
N ARG A 445 -18.34 -5.12 3.18
CA ARG A 445 -19.32 -5.69 4.10
C ARG A 445 -20.73 -5.27 3.69
N LEU A 446 -21.59 -6.22 3.37
CA LEU A 446 -23.00 -5.98 3.12
C LEU A 446 -23.71 -5.76 4.46
N ASP A 447 -24.24 -4.56 4.68
CA ASP A 447 -24.85 -4.16 5.95
C ASP A 447 -26.38 -4.31 5.94
N ASP A 448 -27.03 -3.95 4.83
CA ASP A 448 -28.49 -4.10 4.63
C ASP A 448 -28.79 -4.40 3.16
N ALA A 449 -29.60 -5.42 2.91
CA ALA A 449 -30.12 -5.72 1.57
C ALA A 449 -31.61 -6.10 1.59
N LYS A 450 -32.33 -5.76 2.67
CA LYS A 450 -33.74 -6.15 2.88
C LYS A 450 -34.02 -7.64 2.61
N GLY A 451 -33.13 -8.49 3.14
CA GLY A 451 -33.19 -9.94 3.00
C GLY A 451 -32.80 -10.49 1.62
N ALA A 452 -32.37 -9.64 0.68
CA ALA A 452 -31.73 -10.11 -0.55
C ALA A 452 -30.33 -10.65 -0.26
N LYS A 453 -29.93 -11.70 -1.00
CA LYS A 453 -28.60 -12.29 -0.90
C LYS A 453 -27.72 -11.73 -2.01
N ALA A 454 -26.50 -11.33 -1.67
CA ALA A 454 -25.50 -11.01 -2.68
C ALA A 454 -24.97 -12.28 -3.34
N VAL A 455 -24.54 -12.16 -4.58
CA VAL A 455 -24.04 -13.24 -5.42
C VAL A 455 -22.71 -12.81 -6.01
N VAL A 456 -21.68 -13.65 -5.81
CA VAL A 456 -20.43 -13.56 -6.55
C VAL A 456 -20.60 -14.31 -7.86
N ARG A 457 -20.29 -13.66 -8.98
CA ARG A 457 -20.42 -14.23 -10.33
C ARG A 457 -19.19 -13.95 -11.18
N ASP A 458 -18.93 -14.78 -12.18
CA ASP A 458 -17.93 -14.51 -13.21
C ASP A 458 -18.52 -13.62 -14.32
N ALA A 459 -17.79 -12.60 -14.73
CA ALA A 459 -18.16 -11.67 -15.80
C ALA A 459 -16.89 -11.13 -16.48
N ASN A 460 -16.78 -11.28 -17.80
CA ASN A 460 -15.67 -10.76 -18.62
C ASN A 460 -14.26 -11.15 -18.10
N GLY A 461 -14.09 -12.39 -17.64
CA GLY A 461 -12.82 -12.88 -17.09
C GLY A 461 -12.47 -12.35 -15.70
N ARG A 462 -13.41 -11.66 -15.04
CA ARG A 462 -13.30 -11.15 -13.67
C ARG A 462 -14.49 -11.62 -12.82
N LYS A 463 -14.49 -11.26 -11.55
CA LYS A 463 -15.60 -11.51 -10.62
C LYS A 463 -16.34 -10.22 -10.30
N GLU A 464 -17.66 -10.33 -10.18
CA GLU A 464 -18.54 -9.25 -9.71
C GLU A 464 -19.33 -9.71 -8.49
N LEU A 465 -19.54 -8.80 -7.54
CA LEU A 465 -20.46 -8.97 -6.43
C LEU A 465 -21.72 -8.15 -6.73
N VAL A 466 -22.85 -8.84 -6.90
CA VAL A 466 -24.14 -8.21 -7.24
C VAL A 466 -25.20 -8.57 -6.22
N VAL A 467 -26.18 -7.69 -6.01
CA VAL A 467 -27.30 -7.92 -5.10
C VAL A 467 -28.61 -7.41 -5.68
N PRO A 468 -29.73 -8.16 -5.60
CA PRO A 468 -31.05 -7.65 -5.96
C PRO A 468 -31.44 -6.45 -5.10
N VAL A 469 -31.98 -5.40 -5.73
CA VAL A 469 -32.41 -4.19 -5.03
C VAL A 469 -33.88 -4.29 -4.63
N ARG A 470 -34.14 -4.39 -3.32
CA ARG A 470 -35.49 -4.41 -2.74
C ARG A 470 -35.78 -3.12 -1.97
N GLY A 471 -35.64 -2.00 -2.66
CA GLY A 471 -35.86 -0.66 -2.11
C GLY A 471 -34.67 -0.06 -1.35
N LYS A 472 -33.81 -0.86 -0.71
CA LYS A 472 -32.58 -0.37 -0.07
C LYS A 472 -31.44 -1.38 -0.15
N VAL A 473 -30.22 -0.87 -0.37
CA VAL A 473 -28.96 -1.62 -0.25
C VAL A 473 -27.94 -0.73 0.47
N GLY A 474 -27.44 -1.19 1.60
CA GLY A 474 -26.38 -0.55 2.39
C GLY A 474 -25.16 -1.47 2.51
N TYR A 475 -23.98 -0.94 2.28
CA TYR A 475 -22.73 -1.68 2.42
C TYR A 475 -21.56 -0.77 2.81
N SER A 476 -20.57 -1.35 3.46
CA SER A 476 -19.34 -0.68 3.87
C SER A 476 -18.15 -1.16 3.04
N ILE A 477 -17.28 -0.24 2.65
CA ILE A 477 -15.98 -0.50 2.03
C ILE A 477 -14.92 -0.18 3.07
N LEU A 478 -14.15 -1.19 3.48
CA LEU A 478 -13.07 -1.06 4.45
C LEU A 478 -11.74 -1.22 3.70
N PHE A 479 -10.93 -0.16 3.71
CA PHE A 479 -9.70 -0.11 2.94
C PHE A 479 -8.58 0.57 3.69
#